data_AF-A0A9C8H8D0-F1
#
_entry.id   AF-A0A9C8H8D0-F1
#
_cell.length_a   1.000
_cell.length_b   1.000
_cell.length_c   1.000
_cell.angle_alpha   90.00
_cell.angle_beta   90.00
_cell.angle_gamma   90.00
#
_symmetry.space_group_name_H-M   'P 1'
#
loop_
_entity.id
_entity.type
_entity.pdbx_description
1 polymer ?
#
loop_
_entity_poly.entity_id
_entity_poly.type
_entity_poly.pdbx_seq_one_letter_code
_entity_poly.pdbx_strand_id
1 'polypeptide(L)'
;MTSGAARKSAPNSAQSRAREGTRFSIRRLSVIALSAAPPAPCTMTWLRSHQVSSPGRTSRHHIAACRVCPRERNCKGAPFYAVTSFSRRLTGRYFACSGQGPPPRRPPLSASILRAAPIVPGTTVLGLAILGFLDIPRISGDLLPLWLAGQAFAEGTAGEVYAPVDPVFRMLPPDSWAERARAAGYEGFVYPFVYPPLWAWVFGLIGRIADFQALAGLASIVNPALLLATCLLAWRASGAPSGVLPHVAVALVLLLMTPVGVIAILQNQAQILVAFLVVLALERTRANRPVSAGAALAASIKLFPAIFALFWLASGERRAFASFAAMGLGLGLMSRPSQAGRCMPSFWRSLGNRADRLLQPALVQP
;
A
#
# COMPACT_ATOMS: atom_id res chain seq x y z
N MET A 1 29.99 50.04 48.35
CA MET A 1 29.32 51.25 47.81
C MET A 1 29.51 51.26 46.29
N THR A 2 28.45 51.66 45.58
CA THR A 2 28.27 51.85 44.10
C THR A 2 28.35 50.57 43.24
N SER A 3 27.22 49.93 42.91
CA SER A 3 26.27 50.25 41.80
C SER A 3 26.89 49.95 40.44
N GLY A 4 26.41 49.07 39.55
CA GLY A 4 25.05 48.59 39.28
C GLY A 4 24.65 49.05 37.87
N ALA A 5 24.69 48.16 36.86
CA ALA A 5 24.06 48.39 35.56
C ALA A 5 23.81 47.06 34.81
N ALA A 6 22.63 46.49 35.05
CA ALA A 6 22.06 45.41 34.27
C ALA A 6 21.55 45.95 32.92
N ARG A 7 22.04 45.40 31.80
CA ARG A 7 21.49 45.67 30.47
C ARG A 7 20.36 44.67 30.18
N LYS A 8 19.11 45.15 30.29
CA LYS A 8 17.92 44.48 29.78
C LYS A 8 17.92 44.56 28.25
N SER A 9 18.04 43.43 27.57
CA SER A 9 17.75 43.29 26.14
C SER A 9 16.24 43.14 25.94
N ALA A 10 15.64 44.10 25.23
CA ALA A 10 14.24 44.11 24.85
C ALA A 10 13.95 43.10 23.70
N PRO A 11 12.73 42.54 23.61
CA PRO A 11 12.35 41.65 22.54
C PRO A 11 11.96 42.41 21.26
N ASN A 12 12.45 41.90 20.13
CA ASN A 12 12.18 42.39 18.78
C ASN A 12 10.71 42.13 18.38
N SER A 13 9.86 43.14 18.56
CA SER A 13 8.49 43.17 18.04
C SER A 13 8.47 43.76 16.63
N ALA A 14 8.81 42.95 15.62
CA ALA A 14 8.70 43.36 14.22
C ALA A 14 8.55 42.14 13.29
N GLN A 15 7.42 41.44 13.37
CA GLN A 15 6.99 40.50 12.31
C GLN A 15 5.47 40.29 12.35
N SER A 16 4.70 41.37 12.23
CA SER A 16 3.27 41.30 11.93
C SER A 16 2.93 42.30 10.82
N ARG A 17 2.92 41.82 9.56
CA ARG A 17 2.17 42.38 8.41
C ARG A 17 2.67 41.72 7.13
N ALA A 18 1.97 40.68 6.70
CA ALA A 18 1.77 40.27 5.30
C ALA A 18 0.99 38.95 5.27
N ARG A 19 -0.33 39.04 5.46
CA ARG A 19 -1.27 37.99 5.02
C ARG A 19 -2.35 38.68 4.21
N GLU A 20 -1.98 39.09 2.99
CA GLU A 20 -2.95 39.37 1.94
C GLU A 20 -3.50 38.05 1.41
N GLY A 21 -4.83 37.95 1.46
CA GLY A 21 -5.57 36.76 1.11
C GLY A 21 -5.52 36.47 -0.39
N THR A 22 -4.86 35.38 -0.76
CA THR A 22 -5.04 34.75 -2.07
C THR A 22 -6.25 33.81 -2.00
N ARG A 23 -7.41 34.29 -2.49
CA ARG A 23 -8.59 33.43 -2.72
C ARG A 23 -8.27 32.45 -3.84
N PHE A 24 -7.97 31.19 -3.49
CA PHE A 24 -7.93 30.10 -4.45
C PHE A 24 -9.36 29.71 -4.84
N SER A 25 -9.78 30.11 -6.04
CA SER A 25 -11.02 29.66 -6.68
C SER A 25 -10.80 28.26 -7.27
N ILE A 26 -11.38 27.25 -6.65
CA ILE A 26 -11.41 25.87 -7.19
C ILE A 26 -12.39 25.86 -8.35
N ARG A 27 -11.89 26.06 -9.57
CA ARG A 27 -12.65 25.76 -10.79
C ARG A 27 -12.84 24.26 -10.89
N ARG A 28 -14.09 23.84 -11.10
CA ARG A 28 -14.50 22.46 -11.37
C ARG A 28 -13.61 21.84 -12.44
N LEU A 29 -12.82 20.84 -12.05
CA LEU A 29 -12.20 19.90 -12.99
C LEU A 29 -13.30 18.99 -13.54
N SER A 30 -13.68 19.24 -14.79
CA SER A 30 -14.54 18.36 -15.57
C SER A 30 -13.84 17.01 -15.70
N VAL A 31 -14.44 15.98 -15.10
CA VAL A 31 -14.06 14.58 -15.31
C VAL A 31 -14.32 14.25 -16.77
N ILE A 32 -13.26 14.10 -17.57
CA ILE A 32 -13.34 13.47 -18.88
C ILE A 32 -13.55 11.98 -18.61
N ALA A 33 -14.80 11.55 -18.67
CA ALA A 33 -15.14 10.14 -18.73
C ALA A 33 -14.67 9.58 -20.08
N LEU A 34 -13.54 8.85 -20.07
CA LEU A 34 -13.21 7.91 -21.14
C LEU A 34 -14.27 6.80 -21.13
N SER A 35 -15.31 7.01 -21.93
CA SER A 35 -16.34 6.01 -22.22
C SER A 35 -15.69 4.79 -22.87
N ALA A 36 -15.52 3.72 -22.10
CA ALA A 36 -15.30 2.42 -22.67
C ALA A 36 -16.60 2.03 -23.40
N ALA A 37 -16.52 1.89 -24.72
CA ALA A 37 -17.65 1.45 -25.54
C ALA A 37 -18.25 0.15 -24.94
N PRO A 38 -19.58 0.05 -24.79
CA PRO A 38 -20.20 -1.17 -24.31
C PRO A 38 -19.88 -2.33 -25.26
N PRO A 39 -19.66 -3.56 -24.75
CA PRO A 39 -19.51 -4.72 -25.62
C PRO A 39 -20.77 -4.89 -26.48
N ALA A 40 -20.56 -5.10 -27.78
CA ALA A 40 -21.65 -5.26 -28.73
C ALA A 40 -22.60 -6.40 -28.33
N PRO A 41 -23.92 -6.26 -28.56
CA PRO A 41 -24.88 -7.30 -28.25
C PRO A 41 -24.61 -8.57 -29.07
N CYS A 42 -24.42 -9.70 -28.41
CA CYS A 42 -24.44 -11.02 -29.06
C CYS A 42 -25.88 -11.33 -29.48
N THR A 43 -26.13 -11.40 -30.78
CA THR A 43 -27.39 -11.91 -31.32
C THR A 43 -27.46 -13.43 -31.11
N MET A 44 -28.26 -13.88 -30.14
CA MET A 44 -28.66 -15.29 -30.04
C MET A 44 -29.68 -15.59 -31.14
N THR A 45 -29.29 -16.36 -32.14
CA THR A 45 -30.24 -16.93 -33.09
C THR A 45 -30.72 -18.28 -32.55
N TRP A 46 -32.00 -18.38 -32.19
CA TRP A 46 -32.61 -19.64 -31.82
C TRP A 46 -32.86 -20.48 -33.07
N LEU A 47 -32.14 -21.59 -33.22
CA LEU A 47 -32.45 -22.60 -34.24
C LEU A 47 -33.74 -23.34 -33.84
N ARG A 48 -34.69 -23.42 -34.78
CA ARG A 48 -35.96 -24.13 -34.63
C ARG A 48 -35.70 -25.58 -34.22
N SER A 49 -36.28 -26.01 -33.10
CA SER A 49 -36.20 -27.40 -32.64
C SER A 49 -36.97 -28.29 -33.61
N HIS A 50 -36.30 -29.23 -34.28
CA HIS A 50 -36.99 -30.34 -34.92
C HIS A 50 -37.51 -31.29 -33.82
N GLN A 51 -38.83 -31.46 -33.75
CA GLN A 51 -39.44 -32.52 -32.95
C GLN A 51 -39.15 -33.85 -33.63
N VAL A 52 -38.31 -34.67 -33.01
CA VAL A 52 -38.24 -36.10 -33.32
C VAL A 52 -39.24 -36.79 -32.40
N SER A 53 -40.38 -37.18 -32.98
CA SER A 53 -41.39 -37.99 -32.30
C SER A 53 -40.95 -39.46 -32.32
N SER A 54 -40.51 -39.99 -31.17
CA SER A 54 -40.48 -41.43 -30.93
C SER A 54 -41.62 -41.80 -29.98
N PRO A 55 -42.34 -42.90 -30.23
CA PRO A 55 -43.43 -43.33 -29.36
C PRO A 55 -42.85 -43.85 -28.03
N GLY A 56 -43.26 -43.26 -26.91
CA GLY A 56 -43.07 -43.83 -25.57
C GLY A 56 -42.23 -43.04 -24.55
N ARG A 57 -41.61 -41.90 -24.88
CA ARG A 57 -40.94 -41.06 -23.87
C ARG A 57 -40.75 -39.60 -24.30
N THR A 58 -41.43 -38.67 -23.65
CA THR A 58 -41.32 -37.23 -23.91
C THR A 58 -40.25 -36.57 -23.04
N SER A 59 -38.97 -36.75 -23.37
CA SER A 59 -37.91 -35.88 -22.82
C SER A 59 -37.57 -34.77 -23.82
N ARG A 60 -38.01 -33.53 -23.56
CA ARG A 60 -37.59 -32.35 -24.33
C ARG A 60 -36.15 -31.99 -23.99
N HIS A 61 -35.20 -32.40 -24.81
CA HIS A 61 -33.84 -31.87 -24.78
C HIS A 61 -33.77 -30.61 -25.65
N HIS A 62 -33.71 -29.43 -25.01
CA HIS A 62 -33.39 -28.19 -25.72
C HIS A 62 -31.88 -28.13 -25.94
N ILE A 63 -31.43 -28.47 -27.15
CA ILE A 63 -30.05 -28.26 -27.58
C ILE A 63 -29.94 -26.82 -28.08
N ALA A 64 -29.37 -25.93 -27.27
CA ALA A 64 -29.02 -24.58 -27.70
C ALA A 64 -27.62 -24.62 -28.32
N ALA A 65 -27.53 -24.42 -29.63
CA ALA A 65 -26.26 -24.23 -30.33
C ALA A 65 -25.94 -22.73 -30.40
N CYS A 66 -24.86 -22.28 -29.77
CA CYS A 66 -24.43 -20.89 -29.81
C CYS A 66 -23.35 -20.72 -30.88
N ARG A 67 -23.63 -19.96 -31.94
CA ARG A 67 -22.65 -19.66 -32.99
C ARG A 67 -21.98 -18.33 -32.69
N VAL A 68 -20.72 -18.35 -32.27
CA VAL A 68 -19.92 -17.13 -32.09
C VAL A 68 -19.24 -16.82 -33.43
N CYS A 69 -19.81 -15.93 -34.25
CA CYS A 69 -19.16 -15.42 -35.46
C CYS A 69 -18.40 -14.12 -35.12
N PRO A 70 -17.06 -14.07 -35.29
CA PRO A 70 -16.33 -12.80 -35.31
C PRO A 70 -16.79 -11.97 -36.51
N ARG A 71 -16.96 -10.66 -36.31
CA ARG A 71 -17.73 -9.75 -37.18
C ARG A 71 -17.21 -9.55 -38.62
N GLU A 72 -16.14 -10.21 -39.07
CA GLU A 72 -15.50 -9.85 -40.35
C GLU A 72 -15.08 -11.01 -41.27
N ARG A 73 -15.44 -12.27 -41.01
CA ARG A 73 -15.15 -13.35 -41.97
C ARG A 73 -16.35 -14.26 -42.23
N ASN A 74 -16.54 -14.52 -43.51
CA ASN A 74 -17.48 -15.46 -44.12
C ASN A 74 -17.51 -16.78 -43.31
N CYS A 75 -18.59 -17.05 -42.55
CA CYS A 75 -18.70 -18.17 -41.60
C CYS A 75 -18.92 -19.55 -42.27
N LYS A 76 -18.44 -19.76 -43.51
CA LYS A 76 -18.38 -21.09 -44.14
C LYS A 76 -17.21 -21.87 -43.53
N GLY A 77 -17.47 -22.66 -42.48
CA GLY A 77 -16.51 -23.62 -41.91
C GLY A 77 -16.22 -23.51 -40.40
N ALA A 78 -16.91 -22.65 -39.65
CA ALA A 78 -16.69 -22.58 -38.20
C ALA A 78 -17.19 -23.87 -37.49
N PRO A 79 -16.38 -24.50 -36.61
CA PRO A 79 -16.75 -25.73 -35.92
C PRO A 79 -17.93 -25.51 -34.97
N PHE A 80 -18.85 -26.47 -34.93
CA PHE A 80 -19.93 -26.51 -33.93
C PHE A 80 -19.38 -27.03 -32.60
N TYR A 81 -19.53 -26.25 -31.54
CA TYR A 81 -19.25 -26.71 -30.19
C TYR A 81 -20.53 -27.28 -29.58
N ALA A 82 -20.54 -28.57 -29.29
CA ALA A 82 -21.64 -29.21 -28.56
C ALA A 82 -21.52 -28.88 -27.07
N VAL A 83 -22.51 -28.17 -26.52
CA VAL A 83 -22.61 -27.94 -25.07
C VAL A 83 -23.40 -29.12 -24.49
N THR A 84 -22.69 -30.09 -23.91
CA THR A 84 -23.28 -31.39 -23.51
C THR A 84 -23.87 -31.43 -22.10
N SER A 85 -23.90 -30.35 -21.32
CA SER A 85 -24.56 -30.38 -20.00
C SER A 85 -25.26 -29.07 -19.65
N PHE A 86 -26.59 -29.09 -19.66
CA PHE A 86 -27.45 -28.03 -19.15
C PHE A 86 -27.90 -28.39 -17.72
N SER A 87 -27.06 -28.11 -16.72
CA SER A 87 -27.46 -28.25 -15.32
C SER A 87 -28.28 -27.02 -14.90
N ARG A 88 -29.60 -27.19 -14.72
CA ARG A 88 -30.49 -26.20 -14.10
C ARG A 88 -30.10 -25.99 -12.63
N ARG A 89 -29.10 -25.15 -12.36
CA ARG A 89 -29.06 -24.35 -11.13
C ARG A 89 -29.15 -22.89 -11.52
N LEU A 90 -30.35 -22.34 -11.32
CA LEU A 90 -30.67 -20.92 -11.36
C LEU A 90 -29.97 -20.22 -10.20
N THR A 91 -28.66 -20.03 -10.30
CA THR A 91 -27.98 -18.94 -9.60
C THR A 91 -27.52 -18.00 -10.70
N GLY A 92 -28.01 -16.76 -10.68
CA GLY A 92 -27.74 -15.72 -11.69
C GLY A 92 -26.26 -15.44 -11.89
N ARG A 93 -25.59 -16.32 -12.64
CA ARG A 93 -24.26 -16.12 -13.19
C ARG A 93 -24.48 -15.87 -14.67
N TYR A 94 -24.12 -14.66 -15.10
CA TYR A 94 -23.92 -14.36 -16.50
C TYR A 94 -23.05 -15.46 -17.11
N PHE A 95 -23.63 -16.26 -18.01
CA PHE A 95 -22.87 -17.19 -18.83
C PHE A 95 -22.08 -16.36 -19.85
N ALA A 96 -20.90 -15.92 -19.45
CA ALA A 96 -19.90 -15.51 -20.41
C ALA A 96 -19.54 -16.75 -21.22
N CYS A 97 -19.92 -16.78 -22.50
CA CYS A 97 -19.35 -17.71 -23.46
C CYS A 97 -17.86 -17.37 -23.60
N SER A 98 -17.03 -17.85 -22.68
CA SER A 98 -15.60 -17.84 -22.86
C SER A 98 -15.30 -18.84 -23.97
N GLY A 99 -15.26 -18.35 -25.21
CA GLY A 99 -14.55 -19.03 -26.28
C GLY A 99 -13.10 -19.14 -25.82
N GLN A 100 -12.77 -20.22 -25.12
CA GLN A 100 -11.40 -20.56 -24.78
C GLN A 100 -10.74 -21.02 -26.07
N GLY A 101 -10.36 -20.05 -26.91
CA GLY A 101 -9.22 -20.28 -27.79
C GLY A 101 -8.06 -20.79 -26.94
N PRO A 102 -7.18 -21.66 -27.49
CA PRO A 102 -6.05 -22.16 -26.73
C PRO A 102 -5.34 -20.96 -26.09
N PRO A 103 -5.09 -21.00 -24.77
CA PRO A 103 -4.50 -19.86 -24.07
C PRO A 103 -3.23 -19.45 -24.83
N PRO A 104 -3.04 -18.15 -25.11
CA PRO A 104 -1.85 -17.70 -25.83
C PRO A 104 -0.63 -18.33 -25.16
N ARG A 105 0.19 -19.05 -25.95
CA ARG A 105 1.38 -19.73 -25.45
C ARG A 105 2.24 -18.66 -24.77
N ARG A 106 2.25 -18.68 -23.43
CA ARG A 106 3.11 -17.80 -22.65
C ARG A 106 4.54 -18.10 -23.09
N PRO A 107 5.36 -17.10 -23.41
CA PRO A 107 6.77 -17.34 -23.71
C PRO A 107 7.40 -18.12 -22.55
N PRO A 108 8.33 -19.05 -22.83
CA PRO A 108 8.98 -19.83 -21.79
C PRO A 108 9.60 -18.88 -20.75
N LEU A 109 9.37 -19.18 -19.48
CA LEU A 109 9.75 -18.38 -18.31
C LEU A 109 11.23 -17.94 -18.36
N SER A 110 12.09 -18.78 -18.95
CA SER A 110 13.52 -18.51 -19.17
C SER A 110 13.79 -17.30 -20.07
N ALA A 111 13.03 -17.13 -21.16
CA ALA A 111 13.24 -16.04 -22.11
C ALA A 111 12.83 -14.67 -21.53
N SER A 112 11.80 -14.64 -20.68
CA SER A 112 11.39 -13.42 -19.98
C SER A 112 12.34 -13.04 -18.85
N ILE A 113 12.91 -14.03 -18.13
CA ILE A 113 13.90 -13.79 -17.08
C ILE A 113 15.21 -13.25 -17.67
N LEU A 114 15.71 -13.84 -18.78
CA LEU A 114 16.93 -13.36 -19.45
C LEU A 114 16.79 -11.93 -19.98
N ARG A 115 15.62 -11.53 -20.47
CA ARG A 115 15.38 -10.14 -20.94
C ARG A 115 15.25 -9.12 -19.80
N ALA A 116 14.81 -9.54 -18.62
CA ALA A 116 14.68 -8.67 -17.46
C ALA A 116 15.98 -8.57 -16.64
N ALA A 117 16.88 -9.55 -16.75
CA ALA A 117 18.13 -9.63 -16.00
C ALA A 117 19.03 -8.38 -16.09
N PRO A 118 19.20 -7.69 -17.24
CA PRO A 118 20.02 -6.47 -17.30
C PRO A 118 19.27 -5.20 -16.86
N ILE A 119 17.94 -5.22 -16.86
CA ILE A 119 17.11 -4.04 -16.54
C ILE A 119 17.10 -3.78 -15.03
N VAL A 120 17.10 -4.83 -14.21
CA VAL A 120 17.12 -4.72 -12.74
C VAL A 120 18.40 -4.03 -12.24
N PRO A 121 19.63 -4.46 -12.62
CA PRO A 121 20.84 -3.76 -12.20
C PRO A 121 20.93 -2.36 -12.80
N GLY A 122 20.55 -2.15 -14.07
CA GLY A 122 20.58 -0.81 -14.69
C GLY A 122 19.64 0.20 -14.00
N THR A 123 18.42 -0.21 -13.64
CA THR A 123 17.49 0.66 -12.91
C THR A 123 17.88 0.85 -11.44
N THR A 124 18.48 -0.17 -10.82
CA THR A 124 19.02 -0.07 -9.45
C THR A 124 20.20 0.90 -9.40
N VAL A 125 21.15 0.79 -10.34
CA VAL A 125 22.28 1.70 -10.47
C VAL A 125 21.80 3.11 -10.77
N LEU A 126 20.83 3.31 -11.67
CA LEU A 126 20.28 4.64 -11.96
C LEU A 126 19.56 5.24 -10.75
N GLY A 127 18.77 4.43 -10.02
CA GLY A 127 18.12 4.86 -8.78
C GLY A 127 19.15 5.28 -7.74
N LEU A 128 20.10 4.38 -7.42
CA LEU A 128 21.18 4.65 -6.46
C LEU A 128 22.04 5.85 -6.89
N ALA A 129 22.31 6.01 -8.19
CA ALA A 129 23.00 7.17 -8.72
C ALA A 129 22.19 8.44 -8.48
N ILE A 130 20.90 8.50 -8.84
CA ILE A 130 20.04 9.66 -8.58
C ILE A 130 20.02 10.02 -7.08
N LEU A 131 20.03 9.04 -6.20
CA LEU A 131 19.93 9.27 -4.75
C LEU A 131 21.26 9.59 -4.08
N GLY A 132 22.37 9.04 -4.59
CA GLY A 132 23.72 9.40 -4.17
C GLY A 132 24.12 10.77 -4.71
N PHE A 133 23.67 11.14 -5.91
CA PHE A 133 23.97 12.44 -6.52
C PHE A 133 23.26 13.60 -5.85
N LEU A 134 22.13 13.35 -5.18
CA LEU A 134 21.35 14.43 -4.63
C LEU A 134 21.87 14.97 -3.30
N ASP A 135 22.85 14.33 -2.65
CA ASP A 135 23.50 14.72 -1.37
C ASP A 135 22.55 15.42 -0.39
N ILE A 136 21.29 14.96 -0.36
CA ILE A 136 20.23 15.70 0.33
C ILE A 136 20.44 15.43 1.82
N PRO A 137 20.53 16.46 2.67
CA PRO A 137 20.56 16.28 4.10
C PRO A 137 19.40 15.37 4.52
N ARG A 138 19.71 14.14 4.92
CA ARG A 138 18.72 13.15 5.33
C ARG A 138 18.35 13.46 6.77
N ILE A 139 17.19 14.07 6.94
CA ILE A 139 16.68 14.39 8.27
C ILE A 139 16.17 13.09 8.95
N SER A 140 15.74 12.06 8.23
CA SER A 140 15.34 10.76 8.83
C SER A 140 14.39 10.89 10.05
N GLY A 141 13.61 11.96 10.10
CA GLY A 141 12.84 12.36 11.27
C GLY A 141 11.69 11.42 11.56
N ASP A 142 11.17 10.72 10.55
CA ASP A 142 10.14 9.69 10.75
C ASP A 142 10.71 8.32 11.14
N LEU A 143 12.01 8.09 10.89
CA LEU A 143 12.71 6.89 11.33
C LEU A 143 13.13 6.98 12.80
N LEU A 144 13.50 8.18 13.26
CA LEU A 144 13.96 8.41 14.62
C LEU A 144 12.95 7.97 15.71
N PRO A 145 11.64 8.30 15.64
CA PRO A 145 10.65 7.84 16.62
C PRO A 145 10.54 6.31 16.70
N LEU A 146 10.76 5.59 15.58
CA LEU A 146 10.76 4.12 15.58
C LEU A 146 11.96 3.61 16.38
N TRP A 147 13.14 4.21 16.19
CA TRP A 147 14.36 3.85 16.92
C TRP A 147 14.26 4.21 18.41
N LEU A 148 13.83 5.44 18.75
CA LEU A 148 13.65 5.89 20.14
C LEU A 148 12.61 5.05 20.88
N ALA A 149 11.48 4.75 20.25
CA ALA A 149 10.49 3.84 20.81
C ALA A 149 11.07 2.44 21.01
N GLY A 150 11.92 1.97 20.10
CA GLY A 150 12.61 0.69 20.23
C GLY A 150 13.59 0.64 21.39
N GLN A 151 14.37 1.71 21.61
CA GLN A 151 15.26 1.82 22.77
C GLN A 151 14.47 1.85 24.09
N ALA A 152 13.46 2.72 24.19
CA ALA A 152 12.60 2.79 25.37
C ALA A 152 11.90 1.45 25.65
N PHE A 153 11.50 0.74 24.60
CA PHE A 153 10.97 -0.60 24.72
C PHE A 153 12.01 -1.57 25.29
N ALA A 154 13.22 -1.61 24.72
CA ALA A 154 14.29 -2.54 25.13
C ALA A 154 14.77 -2.28 26.56
N GLU A 155 14.80 -1.02 27.00
CA GLU A 155 15.15 -0.58 28.37
C GLU A 155 14.04 -0.87 29.39
N GLY A 156 12.87 -1.31 28.96
CA GLY A 156 11.72 -1.52 29.84
C GLY A 156 10.99 -0.24 30.24
N THR A 157 11.35 0.92 29.69
CA THR A 157 10.64 2.21 29.84
C THR A 157 9.47 2.33 28.86
N ALA A 158 8.69 1.26 28.71
CA ALA A 158 7.54 1.16 27.82
C ALA A 158 6.50 2.29 27.97
N GLY A 159 6.45 2.93 29.15
CA GLY A 159 5.61 4.11 29.41
C GLY A 159 5.98 5.33 28.56
N GLU A 160 7.23 5.43 28.10
CA GLU A 160 7.68 6.51 27.21
C GLU A 160 7.24 6.31 25.75
N VAL A 161 7.00 5.07 25.31
CA VAL A 161 6.62 4.77 23.91
C VAL A 161 5.30 5.44 23.53
N TYR A 162 4.35 5.45 24.46
CA TYR A 162 3.09 6.17 24.35
C TYR A 162 2.92 6.99 25.62
N ALA A 163 3.75 8.05 25.75
CA ALA A 163 3.69 8.93 26.90
C ALA A 163 2.25 9.32 27.22
N PRO A 164 1.86 9.28 28.51
CA PRO A 164 0.52 9.58 28.93
C PRO A 164 0.17 10.98 28.44
N VAL A 165 -0.91 11.01 27.69
CA VAL A 165 -1.43 12.22 27.11
C VAL A 165 -1.90 13.08 28.29
N ASP A 166 -1.37 14.30 28.39
CA ASP A 166 -2.10 15.44 28.99
C ASP A 166 -3.57 15.36 28.51
N PRO A 167 -4.59 15.94 29.19
CA PRO A 167 -5.97 15.84 28.71
C PRO A 167 -6.11 16.28 27.23
N VAL A 168 -5.18 17.12 26.75
CA VAL A 168 -4.99 17.43 25.33
C VAL A 168 -3.95 16.52 24.67
N PHE A 169 -4.36 15.80 23.62
CA PHE A 169 -3.45 15.09 22.72
C PHE A 169 -2.60 16.10 21.97
N ARG A 170 -1.34 16.14 22.38
CA ARG A 170 -0.30 16.90 21.69
C ARG A 170 0.50 15.93 20.86
N MET A 171 0.81 16.30 19.62
CA MET A 171 1.76 15.59 18.76
C MET A 171 3.20 15.85 19.24
N LEU A 172 3.45 15.65 20.54
CA LEU A 172 4.73 15.90 21.18
C LEU A 172 5.32 14.57 21.67
N PRO A 173 6.62 14.33 21.43
CA PRO A 173 7.32 13.21 22.03
C PRO A 173 7.49 13.43 23.54
N PRO A 174 7.87 12.38 24.31
CA PRO A 174 8.35 12.55 25.68
C PRO A 174 9.54 13.53 25.74
N ASP A 175 9.64 14.31 26.82
CA ASP A 175 10.71 15.31 26.97
C ASP A 175 12.11 14.68 26.90
N SER A 176 12.27 13.46 27.43
CA SER A 176 13.52 12.69 27.40
C SER A 176 14.00 12.36 25.99
N TRP A 177 13.12 12.34 24.99
CA TRP A 177 13.47 11.96 23.62
C TRP A 177 14.32 13.01 22.91
N ALA A 178 14.14 14.30 23.22
CA ALA A 178 14.94 15.36 22.61
C ALA A 178 16.42 15.27 23.05
N GLU A 179 16.67 14.87 24.30
CA GLU A 179 18.02 14.64 24.81
C GLU A 179 18.64 13.39 24.19
N ARG A 180 17.90 12.27 24.15
CA ARG A 180 18.35 11.02 23.52
C ARG A 180 18.66 11.21 22.03
N ALA A 181 17.83 11.97 21.32
CA ALA A 181 18.05 12.27 19.91
C ALA A 181 19.34 13.07 19.69
N ARG A 182 19.57 14.12 20.49
CA ARG A 182 20.82 14.90 20.45
C ARG A 182 22.03 14.03 20.79
N ALA A 183 21.93 13.17 21.79
CA ALA A 183 22.99 12.22 22.15
C ALA A 183 23.31 11.23 21.01
N ALA A 184 22.33 10.91 20.17
CA ALA A 184 22.51 10.10 18.96
C ALA A 184 23.01 10.90 17.73
N GLY A 185 23.38 12.18 17.92
CA GLY A 185 23.84 13.06 16.85
C GLY A 185 22.74 13.56 15.92
N TYR A 186 21.47 13.58 16.38
CA TYR A 186 20.35 14.10 15.60
C TYR A 186 19.96 15.51 16.04
N GLU A 187 19.92 16.45 15.09
CA GLU A 187 19.66 17.88 15.34
C GLU A 187 18.28 18.37 14.81
N GLY A 188 17.42 17.47 14.34
CA GLY A 188 16.12 17.83 13.76
C GLY A 188 14.94 17.78 14.74
N PHE A 189 13.73 17.98 14.20
CA PHE A 189 12.50 17.81 14.96
C PHE A 189 12.31 16.34 15.36
N VAL A 190 11.90 16.12 16.61
CA VAL A 190 11.55 14.80 17.14
C VAL A 190 10.04 14.66 17.14
N TYR A 191 9.54 13.66 16.42
CA TYR A 191 8.11 13.39 16.33
C TYR A 191 7.67 12.35 17.37
N PRO A 192 6.39 12.36 17.78
CA PRO A 192 5.85 11.30 18.62
C PRO A 192 5.77 9.98 17.86
N PHE A 193 5.89 8.87 18.58
CA PHE A 193 5.64 7.55 18.00
C PHE A 193 4.14 7.27 17.84
N VAL A 194 3.73 6.93 16.63
CA VAL A 194 2.32 6.72 16.25
C VAL A 194 2.04 5.33 15.66
N TYR A 195 3.03 4.45 15.69
CA TYR A 195 2.95 3.13 15.08
C TYR A 195 2.43 2.07 16.07
N PRO A 196 1.96 0.91 15.61
CA PRO A 196 1.63 -0.22 16.49
C PRO A 196 2.83 -0.69 17.34
N PRO A 197 2.61 -1.25 18.55
CA PRO A 197 3.69 -1.64 19.46
C PRO A 197 4.71 -2.62 18.86
N LEU A 198 4.31 -3.41 17.86
CA LEU A 198 5.18 -4.34 17.15
C LEU A 198 6.37 -3.62 16.50
N TRP A 199 6.20 -2.38 16.03
CA TRP A 199 7.30 -1.59 15.47
C TRP A 199 8.34 -1.25 16.54
N ALA A 200 7.91 -0.86 17.74
CA ALA A 200 8.84 -0.60 18.85
C ALA A 200 9.61 -1.87 19.21
N TRP A 201 8.94 -3.03 19.28
CA TRP A 201 9.64 -4.30 19.53
C TRP A 201 10.70 -4.62 18.48
N VAL A 202 10.36 -4.53 17.18
CA VAL A 202 11.31 -4.79 16.08
C VAL A 202 12.49 -3.84 16.14
N PHE A 203 12.23 -2.54 16.34
CA PHE A 203 13.31 -1.54 16.42
C PHE A 203 14.11 -1.64 17.71
N GLY A 204 13.54 -2.20 18.78
CA GLY A 204 14.30 -2.54 19.99
C GLY A 204 15.26 -3.71 19.77
N LEU A 205 14.95 -4.65 18.88
CA LEU A 205 15.90 -5.69 18.46
C LEU A 205 17.01 -5.12 17.58
N ILE A 206 16.65 -4.26 16.63
CA ILE A 206 17.61 -3.60 15.73
C ILE A 206 18.52 -2.65 16.53
N GLY A 207 17.96 -1.88 17.46
CA GLY A 207 18.69 -0.91 18.30
C GLY A 207 19.73 -1.52 19.23
N ARG A 208 19.70 -2.84 19.45
CA ARG A 208 20.75 -3.58 20.20
C ARG A 208 22.01 -3.82 19.38
N ILE A 209 21.90 -3.81 18.05
CA ILE A 209 22.99 -4.14 17.12
C ILE A 209 23.39 -2.96 16.23
N ALA A 210 22.59 -1.90 16.19
CA ALA A 210 22.83 -0.72 15.37
C ALA A 210 22.42 0.56 16.12
N ASP A 211 23.29 1.57 16.06
CA ASP A 211 22.93 2.92 16.47
C ASP A 211 21.99 3.58 15.44
N PHE A 212 21.53 4.79 15.76
CA PHE A 212 20.62 5.51 14.88
C PHE A 212 21.26 5.86 13.52
N GLN A 213 22.56 6.19 13.49
CA GLN A 213 23.25 6.60 12.26
C GLN A 213 23.39 5.44 11.29
N ALA A 214 23.77 4.25 11.78
CA ALA A 214 23.84 3.03 10.99
C ALA A 214 22.46 2.64 10.44
N LEU A 215 21.41 2.73 11.26
CA LEU A 215 20.03 2.47 10.85
C LEU A 215 19.55 3.47 9.80
N ALA A 216 19.82 4.76 9.97
CA ALA A 216 19.48 5.81 9.02
C ALA A 216 20.24 5.66 7.69
N GLY A 217 21.53 5.30 7.75
CA GLY A 217 22.33 4.97 6.58
C GLY A 217 21.77 3.79 5.80
N LEU A 218 21.43 2.70 6.49
CA LEU A 218 20.82 1.52 5.87
C LEU A 218 19.46 1.86 5.25
N ALA A 219 18.60 2.58 5.97
CA ALA A 219 17.30 3.01 5.48
C ALA A 219 17.42 3.89 4.23
N SER A 220 18.45 4.73 4.16
CA SER A 220 18.72 5.62 3.01
C SER A 220 19.05 4.86 1.73
N ILE A 221 19.52 3.61 1.83
CA ILE A 221 19.78 2.69 0.71
C ILE A 221 18.55 1.83 0.44
N VAL A 222 17.98 1.23 1.49
CA VAL A 222 16.88 0.25 1.37
C VAL A 222 15.59 0.89 0.89
N ASN A 223 15.19 2.04 1.44
CA ASN A 223 13.95 2.71 1.08
C ASN A 223 13.84 3.00 -0.42
N PRO A 224 14.83 3.63 -1.05
CA PRO A 224 14.75 3.85 -2.48
C PRO A 224 14.81 2.58 -3.34
N ALA A 225 15.55 1.55 -2.91
CA ALA A 225 15.50 0.25 -3.58
C ALA A 225 14.08 -0.35 -3.52
N LEU A 226 13.41 -0.24 -2.37
CA LEU A 226 12.00 -0.64 -2.21
C LEU A 226 11.05 0.22 -3.05
N LEU A 227 11.32 1.52 -3.19
CA LEU A 227 10.51 2.41 -4.04
C LEU A 227 10.62 2.00 -5.52
N LEU A 228 11.85 1.74 -5.99
CA LEU A 228 12.07 1.20 -7.34
C LEU A 228 11.36 -0.15 -7.53
N ALA A 229 11.48 -1.05 -6.56
CA ALA A 229 10.81 -2.34 -6.59
C ALA A 229 9.28 -2.18 -6.60
N THR A 230 8.74 -1.16 -5.93
CA THR A 230 7.32 -0.81 -5.96
C THR A 230 6.88 -0.43 -7.38
N CYS A 231 7.65 0.42 -8.08
CA CYS A 231 7.37 0.76 -9.49
C CYS A 231 7.42 -0.47 -10.41
N LEU A 232 8.38 -1.36 -10.20
CA LEU A 232 8.49 -2.61 -10.96
C LEU A 232 7.31 -3.56 -10.71
N LEU A 233 6.89 -3.71 -9.45
CA LEU A 233 5.74 -4.52 -9.08
C LEU A 233 4.44 -3.90 -9.62
N ALA A 234 4.32 -2.57 -9.62
CA ALA A 234 3.18 -1.86 -10.20
C ALA A 234 3.10 -2.11 -11.72
N TRP A 235 4.22 -2.07 -12.44
CA TRP A 235 4.26 -2.44 -13.86
C TRP A 235 3.73 -3.87 -14.07
N ARG A 236 4.27 -4.85 -13.33
CA ARG A 236 3.82 -6.25 -13.40
C ARG A 236 2.34 -6.41 -13.06
N ALA A 237 1.89 -5.75 -12.00
CA ALA A 237 0.51 -5.80 -11.55
C ALA A 237 -0.43 -5.09 -12.52
N SER A 238 -0.01 -4.06 -13.25
CA SER A 238 -0.88 -3.37 -14.19
C SER A 238 -1.16 -4.21 -15.45
N GLY A 239 -0.23 -5.09 -15.84
CA GLY A 239 -0.26 -5.73 -17.15
C GLY A 239 -0.07 -4.75 -18.30
N ALA A 240 0.53 -3.58 -18.03
CA ALA A 240 0.72 -2.53 -19.02
C ALA A 240 1.52 -3.05 -20.23
N PRO A 241 1.12 -2.68 -21.46
CA PRO A 241 1.85 -3.06 -22.67
C PRO A 241 3.15 -2.28 -22.85
N SER A 242 3.35 -1.20 -22.07
CA SER A 242 4.60 -0.44 -22.09
C SER A 242 5.76 -1.30 -21.60
N GLY A 243 6.96 -1.04 -22.12
CA GLY A 243 8.18 -1.62 -21.59
C GLY A 243 8.37 -1.27 -20.11
N VAL A 244 9.07 -2.13 -19.37
CA VAL A 244 9.34 -1.92 -17.94
C VAL A 244 10.09 -0.62 -17.68
N LEU A 245 11.08 -0.26 -18.51
CA LEU A 245 11.89 0.95 -18.36
C LEU A 245 11.06 2.23 -18.43
N PRO A 246 10.29 2.51 -19.51
CA PRO A 246 9.47 3.72 -19.57
C PRO A 246 8.41 3.76 -18.46
N HIS A 247 7.85 2.60 -18.07
CA HIS A 247 6.89 2.57 -16.97
C HIS A 247 7.53 2.97 -15.63
N VAL A 248 8.67 2.36 -15.29
CA VAL A 248 9.39 2.66 -14.05
C VAL A 248 9.89 4.10 -14.03
N ALA A 249 10.43 4.60 -15.16
CA ALA A 249 10.90 5.98 -15.27
C ALA A 249 9.75 6.98 -15.04
N VAL A 250 8.61 6.80 -15.71
CA VAL A 250 7.44 7.67 -15.52
C VAL A 250 6.91 7.57 -14.09
N ALA A 251 6.81 6.37 -13.51
CA ALA A 251 6.35 6.20 -12.14
C ALA A 251 7.26 6.90 -11.13
N LEU A 252 8.59 6.79 -11.28
CA LEU A 252 9.55 7.48 -10.44
C LEU A 252 9.47 9.00 -10.59
N VAL A 253 9.38 9.51 -11.82
CA VAL A 253 9.22 10.95 -12.07
C VAL A 253 7.95 11.46 -11.40
N LEU A 254 6.82 10.77 -11.59
CA LEU A 254 5.56 11.17 -10.96
C LEU A 254 5.64 11.15 -9.43
N LEU A 255 6.28 10.13 -8.84
CA LEU A 255 6.48 10.06 -7.39
C LEU A 255 7.35 11.21 -6.88
N LEU A 256 8.49 11.47 -7.53
CA LEU A 256 9.44 12.53 -7.16
C LEU A 256 8.90 13.93 -7.43
N MET A 257 7.89 14.08 -8.29
CA MET A 257 7.16 15.33 -8.50
C MET A 257 6.09 15.60 -7.44
N THR A 258 5.86 14.68 -6.50
CA THR A 258 4.91 14.88 -5.41
C THR A 258 5.62 15.12 -4.07
N PRO A 259 5.05 15.98 -3.18
CA PRO A 259 5.56 16.13 -1.82
C PRO A 259 5.60 14.80 -1.07
N VAL A 260 4.62 13.92 -1.30
CA VAL A 260 4.55 12.61 -0.64
C VAL A 260 5.75 11.73 -1.00
N GLY A 261 6.14 11.66 -2.27
CA GLY A 261 7.30 10.87 -2.69
C GLY A 261 8.62 11.44 -2.18
N VAL A 262 8.80 12.76 -2.27
CA VAL A 262 10.03 13.43 -1.81
C VAL A 262 10.17 13.32 -0.29
N ILE A 263 9.14 13.70 0.47
CA ILE A 263 9.18 13.68 1.94
C ILE A 263 9.42 12.26 2.46
N ALA A 264 8.80 11.23 1.86
CA ALA A 264 9.00 9.86 2.29
C ALA A 264 10.48 9.42 2.18
N ILE A 265 11.20 9.86 1.14
CA ILE A 265 12.63 9.57 0.96
C ILE A 265 13.47 10.39 1.95
N LEU A 266 13.20 11.69 2.09
CA LEU A 266 13.97 12.58 2.97
C LEU A 266 13.86 12.20 4.45
N GLN A 267 12.67 11.78 4.86
CA GLN A 267 12.38 11.39 6.24
C GLN A 267 12.61 9.90 6.52
N ASN A 268 13.09 9.14 5.53
CA ASN A 268 13.27 7.68 5.62
C ASN A 268 12.02 6.96 6.17
N GLN A 269 10.84 7.33 5.66
CA GLN A 269 9.58 6.80 6.17
C GLN A 269 9.46 5.29 5.97
N ALA A 270 9.12 4.58 7.05
CA ALA A 270 8.71 3.18 6.99
C ALA A 270 7.47 2.96 6.08
N GLN A 271 6.74 4.02 5.75
CA GLN A 271 5.64 4.01 4.79
C GLN A 271 6.06 3.49 3.40
N ILE A 272 7.33 3.62 3.00
CA ILE A 272 7.82 3.07 1.72
C ILE A 272 7.78 1.54 1.74
N LEU A 273 8.20 0.90 2.84
CA LEU A 273 8.09 -0.54 3.02
C LEU A 273 6.61 -0.99 3.01
N VAL A 274 5.73 -0.23 3.68
CA VAL A 274 4.28 -0.50 3.66
C VAL A 274 3.74 -0.45 2.24
N ALA A 275 4.07 0.59 1.46
CA ALA A 275 3.64 0.73 0.07
C ALA A 275 4.14 -0.43 -0.80
N PHE A 276 5.42 -0.80 -0.67
CA PHE A 276 6.01 -1.95 -1.34
C PHE A 276 5.23 -3.25 -1.05
N LEU A 277 4.94 -3.54 0.22
CA LEU A 277 4.23 -4.75 0.62
C LEU A 277 2.78 -4.78 0.11
N VAL A 278 2.11 -3.63 0.05
CA VAL A 278 0.77 -3.52 -0.54
C VAL A 278 0.79 -3.79 -2.03
N VAL A 279 1.71 -3.18 -2.78
CA VAL A 279 1.82 -3.41 -4.22
C VAL A 279 2.27 -4.85 -4.52
N LEU A 280 3.14 -5.42 -3.68
CA LEU A 280 3.47 -6.84 -3.72
C LEU A 280 2.23 -7.71 -3.53
N ALA A 281 1.38 -7.42 -2.54
CA ALA A 281 0.15 -8.16 -2.31
C ALA A 281 -0.80 -8.12 -3.53
N LEU A 282 -0.91 -6.96 -4.18
CA LEU A 282 -1.70 -6.79 -5.42
C LEU A 282 -1.09 -7.59 -6.58
N GLU A 283 0.22 -7.52 -6.78
CA GLU A 283 0.92 -8.31 -7.80
C GLU A 283 0.71 -9.81 -7.59
N ARG A 284 0.84 -10.29 -6.35
CA ARG A 284 0.65 -11.70 -6.00
C ARG A 284 -0.79 -12.15 -6.19
N THR A 285 -1.76 -11.28 -5.92
CA THR A 285 -3.18 -11.56 -6.21
C THR A 285 -3.37 -11.78 -7.71
N ARG A 286 -2.86 -10.87 -8.55
CA ARG A 286 -2.97 -11.00 -10.02
C ARG A 286 -2.18 -12.17 -10.59
N ALA A 287 -1.10 -12.58 -9.93
CA ALA A 287 -0.32 -13.76 -10.27
C ALA A 287 -0.97 -15.08 -9.80
N ASN A 288 -2.20 -15.06 -9.28
CA ASN A 288 -2.90 -16.21 -8.68
C ASN A 288 -2.10 -16.88 -7.55
N ARG A 289 -1.42 -16.07 -6.71
CA ARG A 289 -0.66 -16.51 -5.53
C ARG A 289 -1.29 -15.97 -4.23
N PRO A 290 -2.52 -16.38 -3.89
CA PRO A 290 -3.32 -15.74 -2.85
C PRO A 290 -2.69 -15.81 -1.46
N VAL A 291 -2.01 -16.92 -1.11
CA VAL A 291 -1.34 -17.06 0.20
C VAL A 291 -0.25 -16.00 0.37
N SER A 292 0.65 -15.87 -0.62
CA SER A 292 1.69 -14.84 -0.56
C SER A 292 1.13 -13.41 -0.58
N ALA A 293 -0.02 -13.20 -1.23
CA ALA A 293 -0.69 -11.91 -1.21
C ALA A 293 -1.17 -11.55 0.20
N GLY A 294 -1.86 -12.48 0.86
CA GLY A 294 -2.33 -12.30 2.24
C GLY A 294 -1.19 -12.09 3.24
N ALA A 295 -0.13 -12.89 3.14
CA ALA A 295 1.06 -12.75 3.99
C ALA A 295 1.76 -11.39 3.80
N ALA A 296 1.94 -10.94 2.55
CA ALA A 296 2.54 -9.63 2.27
C ALA A 296 1.69 -8.49 2.85
N LEU A 297 0.36 -8.57 2.72
CA LEU A 297 -0.54 -7.56 3.28
C LEU A 297 -0.49 -7.54 4.82
N ALA A 298 -0.44 -8.70 5.48
CA ALA A 298 -0.32 -8.80 6.92
C ALA A 298 1.01 -8.22 7.43
N ALA A 299 2.11 -8.47 6.70
CA ALA A 299 3.43 -7.93 7.01
C ALA A 299 3.53 -6.40 6.87
N SER A 300 2.54 -5.74 6.26
CA SER A 300 2.52 -4.27 6.17
C SER A 300 2.27 -3.59 7.54
N ILE A 301 1.80 -4.34 8.55
CA ILE A 301 1.64 -3.96 9.97
C ILE A 301 0.80 -2.68 10.18
N LYS A 302 0.19 -2.11 9.14
CA LYS A 302 -0.60 -0.88 9.20
C LYS A 302 -2.08 -1.22 9.04
N LEU A 303 -2.93 -0.52 9.78
CA LEU A 303 -4.37 -0.80 9.78
C LEU A 303 -5.02 -0.49 8.43
N PHE A 304 -4.59 0.58 7.76
CA PHE A 304 -5.23 1.03 6.53
C PHE A 304 -5.18 -0.01 5.40
N PRO A 305 -4.04 -0.68 5.11
CA PRO A 305 -4.01 -1.80 4.17
C PRO A 305 -4.97 -2.96 4.48
N ALA A 306 -5.41 -3.16 5.72
CA ALA A 306 -6.33 -4.25 6.07
C ALA A 306 -7.67 -4.19 5.31
N ILE A 307 -8.06 -3.02 4.78
CA ILE A 307 -9.25 -2.88 3.93
C ILE A 307 -9.17 -3.75 2.67
N PHE A 308 -7.97 -4.00 2.13
CA PHE A 308 -7.78 -4.89 0.98
C PHE A 308 -8.14 -6.35 1.30
N ALA A 309 -7.94 -6.78 2.55
CA ALA A 309 -8.38 -8.12 2.97
C ALA A 309 -9.91 -8.24 2.95
N LEU A 310 -10.64 -7.17 3.30
CA LEU A 310 -12.09 -7.14 3.21
C LEU A 310 -12.57 -7.23 1.76
N PHE A 311 -11.89 -6.57 0.82
CA PHE A 311 -12.19 -6.72 -0.61
C PHE A 311 -11.99 -8.16 -1.09
N TRP A 312 -10.96 -8.86 -0.63
CA TRP A 312 -10.78 -10.29 -0.93
C TRP A 312 -11.90 -11.15 -0.35
N LEU A 313 -12.30 -10.90 0.89
CA LEU A 313 -13.43 -11.62 1.51
C LEU A 313 -14.72 -11.41 0.70
N ALA A 314 -15.02 -10.16 0.34
CA ALA A 314 -16.20 -9.81 -0.46
C ALA A 314 -16.16 -10.39 -1.88
N SER A 315 -14.97 -10.47 -2.47
CA SER A 315 -14.75 -11.02 -3.81
C SER A 315 -14.66 -12.56 -3.85
N GLY A 316 -14.74 -13.22 -2.69
CA GLY A 316 -14.66 -14.67 -2.57
C GLY A 316 -13.23 -15.25 -2.57
N GLU A 317 -12.21 -14.39 -2.51
CA GLU A 317 -10.78 -14.75 -2.44
C GLU A 317 -10.37 -15.21 -1.03
N ARG A 318 -11.06 -16.25 -0.54
CA ARG A 318 -10.94 -16.75 0.84
C ARG A 318 -9.52 -17.17 1.22
N ARG A 319 -8.73 -17.67 0.26
CA ARG A 319 -7.34 -18.09 0.52
C ARG A 319 -6.43 -16.90 0.87
N ALA A 320 -6.60 -15.77 0.19
CA ALA A 320 -5.83 -14.57 0.47
C ALA A 320 -6.24 -13.95 1.81
N PHE A 321 -7.55 -13.86 2.06
CA PHE A 321 -8.10 -13.42 3.34
C PHE A 321 -7.63 -14.31 4.51
N ALA A 322 -7.75 -15.64 4.38
CA ALA A 322 -7.33 -16.57 5.41
C ALA A 322 -5.83 -16.47 5.71
N SER A 323 -4.99 -16.31 4.69
CA SER A 323 -3.55 -16.11 4.90
C SER A 323 -3.24 -14.78 5.59
N PHE A 324 -3.94 -13.71 5.22
CA PHE A 324 -3.84 -12.42 5.91
C PHE A 324 -4.24 -12.54 7.38
N ALA A 325 -5.39 -13.16 7.66
CA ALA A 325 -5.90 -13.35 9.01
C ALA A 325 -4.96 -14.23 9.86
N ALA A 326 -4.47 -15.35 9.31
CA ALA A 326 -3.56 -16.24 10.01
C ALA A 326 -2.21 -15.56 10.33
N MET A 327 -1.61 -14.88 9.36
CA MET A 327 -0.34 -14.17 9.56
C MET A 327 -0.53 -12.97 10.51
N GLY A 328 -1.60 -12.19 10.32
CA GLY A 328 -1.93 -11.07 11.19
C GLY A 328 -2.20 -11.51 12.64
N LEU A 329 -2.90 -12.63 12.82
CA LEU A 329 -3.10 -13.25 14.13
C LEU A 329 -1.76 -13.70 14.73
N GLY A 330 -0.90 -14.35 13.94
CA GLY A 330 0.45 -14.73 14.37
C GLY A 330 1.27 -13.54 14.87
N LEU A 331 1.33 -12.47 14.08
CA LEU A 331 2.01 -11.21 14.46
C LEU A 331 1.37 -10.57 15.71
N GLY A 332 0.05 -10.59 15.81
CA GLY A 332 -0.68 -10.09 16.98
C GLY A 332 -0.41 -10.91 18.25
N LEU A 333 -0.34 -12.23 18.13
CA LEU A 333 -0.03 -13.13 19.24
C LEU A 333 1.43 -12.98 19.69
N MET A 334 2.37 -12.80 18.76
CA MET A 334 3.78 -12.50 19.09
C MET A 334 3.94 -11.18 19.87
N SER A 335 3.01 -10.23 19.68
CA SER A 335 2.96 -8.97 20.42
C SER A 335 2.53 -9.16 21.89
N ARG A 336 1.88 -10.27 22.26
CA ARG A 336 1.22 -10.44 23.57
C ARG A 336 2.15 -10.86 24.73
N PRO A 337 3.01 -11.89 24.62
CA PRO A 337 3.90 -12.30 25.71
C PRO A 337 5.16 -11.42 25.80
N SER A 338 5.44 -10.60 24.79
CA SER A 338 6.55 -9.66 24.81
C SER A 338 6.23 -8.42 25.64
N GLN A 339 7.26 -7.62 25.94
CA GLN A 339 7.12 -6.26 26.48
C GLN A 339 6.10 -5.39 25.70
N ALA A 340 5.77 -5.74 24.45
CA ALA A 340 4.76 -5.07 23.63
C ALA A 340 3.34 -5.23 24.17
N GLY A 341 3.05 -6.34 24.85
CA GLY A 341 1.79 -6.54 25.55
C GLY A 341 1.57 -5.50 26.65
N ARG A 342 2.65 -5.01 27.28
CA ARG A 342 2.58 -3.95 28.29
C ARG A 342 2.29 -2.57 27.68
N CYS A 343 2.74 -2.31 26.45
CA CYS A 343 2.43 -1.08 25.73
C CYS A 343 1.00 -1.07 25.18
N MET A 344 0.39 -2.24 25.00
CA MET A 344 -0.90 -2.39 24.30
C MET A 344 -2.06 -1.60 24.95
N PRO A 345 -2.25 -1.59 26.29
CA PRO A 345 -3.29 -0.77 26.91
C PRO A 345 -3.09 0.73 26.69
N SER A 346 -1.84 1.22 26.71
CA SER A 346 -1.52 2.62 26.44
C SER A 346 -1.73 2.98 24.97
N PHE A 347 -1.42 2.06 24.05
CA PHE A 347 -1.72 2.20 22.64
C PHE A 347 -3.24 2.32 22.39
N TRP A 348 -4.05 1.43 22.95
CA TRP A 348 -5.50 1.48 22.79
C TRP A 348 -6.10 2.74 23.39
N ARG A 349 -5.64 3.19 24.56
CA ARG A 349 -6.04 4.48 25.14
C ARG A 349 -5.65 5.65 24.22
N SER A 350 -4.44 5.63 23.65
CA SER A 350 -4.00 6.65 22.69
C SER A 350 -4.85 6.66 21.41
N LEU A 351 -5.28 5.49 20.93
CA LEU A 351 -6.18 5.39 19.79
C LEU A 351 -7.60 5.86 20.10
N GLY A 352 -8.18 5.42 21.22
CA GLY A 352 -9.50 5.85 21.68
C GLY A 352 -9.59 7.37 21.82
N ASN A 353 -8.60 7.96 22.51
CA ASN A 353 -8.50 9.42 22.69
C ASN A 353 -8.36 10.20 21.37
N ARG A 354 -7.90 9.56 20.27
CA ARG A 354 -7.87 10.17 18.93
C ARG A 354 -9.21 10.03 18.23
N ALA A 355 -9.84 8.87 18.31
CA ALA A 355 -11.15 8.61 17.71
C ALA A 355 -12.22 9.54 18.29
N ASP A 356 -12.27 9.67 19.61
CA ASP A 356 -13.26 10.53 20.29
C ASP A 356 -13.14 11.99 19.86
N ARG A 357 -11.93 12.49 19.63
CA ARG A 357 -11.70 13.87 19.15
C ARG A 357 -12.08 14.07 17.69
N LEU A 358 -11.85 13.09 16.83
CA LEU A 358 -12.29 13.17 15.43
C LEU A 358 -13.82 13.18 15.32
N LEU A 359 -14.51 12.62 16.33
CA LEU A 359 -15.96 12.58 16.42
C LEU A 359 -16.54 13.79 17.18
N GLN A 360 -15.75 14.50 17.98
CA GLN A 360 -16.18 15.77 18.56
C GLN A 360 -16.32 16.79 17.42
N PRO A 361 -17.54 17.29 17.13
CA PRO A 361 -17.69 18.40 16.20
C PRO A 361 -16.81 19.52 16.72
N ALA A 362 -16.04 20.16 15.84
CA ALA A 362 -15.31 21.37 16.17
C ALA A 362 -16.35 22.40 16.62
N LEU A 363 -16.68 22.39 17.91
CA LEU A 363 -17.40 23.44 18.58
C LEU A 363 -16.43 24.60 18.51
N VAL A 364 -16.57 25.37 17.42
CA VAL A 364 -15.96 26.67 17.23
C VAL A 364 -16.35 27.44 18.47
N GLN A 365 -15.43 27.52 19.43
CA GLN A 365 -15.58 28.46 20.52
C GLN A 365 -15.45 29.85 19.88
N PRO A 366 -16.49 30.70 19.99
CA PRO A 366 -16.52 32.01 19.35
C PRO A 366 -15.41 32.94 19.86
#